data_AF-A0A9P6S0P1-F1
#
_entry.id   AF-A0A9P6S0P1-F1
#
_cell.length_a   1.000
_cell.length_b   1.000
_cell.length_c   1.000
_cell.angle_alpha   90.00
_cell.angle_beta   90.00
_cell.angle_gamma   90.00
#
_symmetry.space_group_name_H-M   'P 1'
#
loop_
_entity.id
_entity.type
_entity.pdbx_description
1 polymer ?
#
loop_
_entity_poly.entity_id
_entity_poly.type
_entity_poly.pdbx_seq_one_letter_code
_entity_poly.pdbx_strand_id
1 'polypeptide(L)'
;MEVESGLVGYQTDHMLCSAPNLKEFYLTCDNEDSPACWMKAYAIVQSDWICNNLEVLACQIGEIPRPDITREIRGGEAAYQIFPGSPQYSIGLQRQVYSKLAKLTKLRELKLGFLVDTTDPAYEPGDEEIYRQYDCLALTLKSGLDLLKGLQNLRVVDLSNMEIYIDGDEEQSWFAEHWPNATILESDW
;
A
#
# COMPACT_ATOMS: atom_id res chain seq x y z
N MET A 1 -1.73 13.95 -22.54
CA MET A 1 -1.87 12.71 -23.33
C MET A 1 -1.82 11.60 -22.31
N GLU A 2 -2.98 11.28 -21.76
CA GLU A 2 -3.16 10.19 -20.79
C GLU A 2 -3.33 8.91 -21.61
N VAL A 3 -2.54 7.89 -21.30
CA VAL A 3 -2.54 6.61 -21.98
C VAL A 3 -3.15 5.61 -21.01
N GLU A 4 -4.44 5.31 -21.18
CA GLU A 4 -5.09 4.18 -20.53
C GLU A 4 -4.75 2.90 -21.30
N SER A 5 -3.62 2.29 -20.96
CA SER A 5 -3.32 0.91 -21.36
C SER A 5 -3.54 0.01 -20.15
N GLY A 6 -4.46 -0.94 -20.24
CA GLY A 6 -4.64 -2.00 -19.24
C GLY A 6 -3.39 -2.88 -19.18
N LEU A 7 -2.47 -2.50 -18.30
CA LEU A 7 -1.20 -3.17 -18.07
C LEU A 7 -1.44 -4.36 -17.14
N VAL A 8 -1.11 -5.57 -17.60
CA VAL A 8 -1.05 -6.75 -16.71
C VAL A 8 0.06 -6.51 -15.68
N GLY A 9 -0.09 -6.94 -14.43
CA GLY A 9 0.81 -6.60 -13.30
C GLY A 9 2.33 -6.86 -13.50
N TYR A 10 2.76 -7.56 -14.54
CA TYR A 10 4.18 -7.65 -14.92
C TYR A 10 4.72 -6.39 -15.64
N GLN A 11 3.84 -5.59 -16.24
CA GLN A 11 4.22 -4.41 -17.01
C GLN A 11 4.30 -3.15 -16.15
N THR A 12 3.72 -3.16 -14.95
CA THR A 12 3.71 -2.03 -14.00
C THR A 12 5.10 -1.75 -13.44
N ASP A 13 5.81 -2.78 -12.98
CA ASP A 13 7.21 -2.67 -12.53
C ASP A 13 8.13 -2.17 -13.65
N HIS A 14 7.88 -2.57 -14.89
CA HIS A 14 8.67 -2.14 -16.03
C HIS A 14 8.65 -0.61 -16.19
N MET A 15 7.50 0.04 -15.97
CA MET A 15 7.41 1.50 -16.09
C MET A 15 8.31 2.22 -15.08
N LEU A 16 8.29 1.78 -13.81
CA LEU A 16 9.14 2.33 -12.75
C LEU A 16 10.64 2.07 -13.01
N CYS A 17 10.95 0.97 -13.72
CA CYS A 17 12.31 0.61 -14.12
C CYS A 17 12.78 1.26 -15.44
N SER A 18 11.88 1.78 -16.28
CA SER A 18 12.24 2.33 -17.60
C SER A 18 12.06 3.84 -17.76
N ALA A 19 11.35 4.51 -16.84
CA ALA A 19 11.00 5.91 -16.96
C ALA A 19 11.65 6.78 -15.85
N PRO A 20 12.92 7.23 -16.01
CA PRO A 20 13.63 7.99 -14.96
C PRO A 20 13.04 9.37 -14.66
N ASN A 21 12.26 9.92 -15.60
CA ASN A 21 11.58 11.21 -15.48
C ASN A 21 10.08 11.06 -15.14
N LEU A 22 9.62 9.85 -14.80
CA LEU A 22 8.25 9.64 -14.38
C LEU A 22 7.99 10.45 -13.10
N LYS A 23 6.92 11.24 -13.13
CA LYS A 23 6.49 12.08 -12.02
C LYS A 23 5.32 11.48 -11.27
N GLU A 24 4.40 10.86 -11.98
CA GLU A 24 3.17 10.33 -11.40
C GLU A 24 2.95 8.93 -11.94
N PHE A 25 2.62 8.01 -11.04
CA PHE A 25 2.30 6.63 -11.37
C PHE A 25 1.02 6.27 -10.63
N TYR A 26 0.00 5.91 -11.42
CA TYR A 26 -1.28 5.45 -10.91
C TYR A 26 -1.53 4.03 -11.42
N LEU A 27 -1.80 3.14 -10.49
CA LEU A 27 -2.33 1.82 -10.71
C LEU A 27 -3.65 1.77 -9.94
N THR A 28 -4.69 2.32 -10.57
CA THR A 28 -6.06 2.29 -10.07
C THR A 28 -6.82 1.20 -10.78
N CYS A 29 -7.70 0.53 -10.06
CA CYS A 29 -8.65 -0.39 -10.64
C CYS A 29 -10.02 -0.15 -10.07
N ASP A 30 -11.01 -0.26 -10.95
CA ASP A 30 -12.42 -0.19 -10.60
C ASP A 30 -12.96 -1.56 -10.17
N ASN A 31 -12.17 -2.62 -10.28
CA ASN A 31 -12.60 -3.99 -10.01
C ASN A 31 -11.56 -4.73 -9.17
N GLU A 32 -11.94 -5.03 -7.92
CA GLU A 32 -11.09 -5.63 -6.89
C GLU A 32 -10.59 -7.03 -7.26
N ASP A 33 -11.36 -7.77 -8.06
CA ASP A 33 -11.01 -9.14 -8.45
C ASP A 33 -9.97 -9.20 -9.57
N SER A 34 -9.55 -8.05 -10.13
CA SER A 34 -8.58 -8.05 -11.21
C SER A 34 -7.16 -8.17 -10.64
N PRO A 35 -6.42 -9.27 -10.93
CA PRO A 35 -5.06 -9.48 -10.44
C PRO A 35 -4.04 -8.47 -11.04
N ALA A 36 -4.48 -7.55 -11.90
CA ALA A 36 -3.67 -6.47 -12.45
C ALA A 36 -3.61 -5.23 -11.53
N CYS A 37 -4.33 -5.22 -10.41
CA CYS A 37 -4.64 -4.01 -9.65
C CYS A 37 -3.69 -3.68 -8.51
N TRP A 38 -2.83 -4.63 -8.16
CA TRP A 38 -1.81 -4.42 -7.14
C TRP A 38 -0.42 -4.79 -7.64
N MET A 39 0.57 -4.25 -6.96
CA MET A 39 1.96 -4.65 -7.10
C MET A 39 2.27 -5.73 -6.08
N LYS A 40 2.87 -6.82 -6.54
CA LYS A 40 3.33 -7.89 -5.64
C LYS A 40 4.54 -7.39 -4.88
N ALA A 41 4.53 -7.47 -3.55
CA ALA A 41 5.63 -7.00 -2.72
C ALA A 41 7.00 -7.60 -3.11
N TYR A 42 7.03 -8.89 -3.50
CA TYR A 42 8.27 -9.52 -3.96
C TYR A 42 8.81 -8.91 -5.26
N ALA A 43 7.92 -8.56 -6.20
CA ALA A 43 8.31 -7.97 -7.48
C ALA A 43 8.91 -6.56 -7.29
N ILE A 44 8.34 -5.77 -6.36
CA ILE A 44 8.91 -4.47 -5.94
C ILE A 44 10.34 -4.63 -5.42
N VAL A 45 10.58 -5.63 -4.56
CA VAL A 45 11.90 -5.87 -3.97
C VAL A 45 12.94 -6.24 -5.03
N GLN A 46 12.54 -7.04 -6.02
CA GLN A 46 13.41 -7.47 -7.11
C GLN A 46 13.66 -6.41 -8.18
N SER A 47 12.80 -5.40 -8.26
CA SER A 47 12.83 -4.39 -9.33
C SER A 47 13.80 -3.25 -9.05
N ASP A 48 14.54 -2.81 -10.08
CA ASP A 48 15.46 -1.67 -9.99
C ASP A 48 14.76 -0.39 -10.46
N TRP A 49 13.90 0.16 -9.60
CA TRP A 49 13.23 1.42 -9.88
C TRP A 49 14.26 2.55 -10.11
N ILE A 50 14.19 3.17 -11.28
CA ILE A 50 15.07 4.28 -11.66
C ILE A 50 14.38 5.64 -11.60
N CYS A 51 13.07 5.66 -11.38
CA CYS A 51 12.22 6.85 -11.31
C CYS A 51 12.39 7.64 -10.00
N ASN A 52 13.58 8.19 -9.77
CA ASN A 52 13.87 9.00 -8.58
C ASN A 52 13.14 10.36 -8.54
N ASN A 53 12.44 10.72 -9.62
CA ASN A 53 11.67 11.95 -9.73
C ASN A 53 10.17 11.78 -9.43
N LEU A 54 9.76 10.60 -8.95
CA LEU A 54 8.37 10.31 -8.67
C LEU A 54 7.84 11.20 -7.53
N GLU A 55 6.77 11.92 -7.84
CA GLU A 55 6.04 12.84 -6.96
C GLU A 55 4.74 12.18 -6.46
N VAL A 56 4.08 11.35 -7.28
CA VAL A 56 2.86 10.62 -6.90
C VAL A 56 3.02 9.14 -7.18
N LEU A 57 2.79 8.32 -6.16
CA LEU A 57 2.67 6.86 -6.27
C LEU A 57 1.31 6.45 -5.72
N ALA A 58 0.44 5.95 -6.58
CA ALA A 58 -0.85 5.39 -6.22
C ALA A 58 -0.93 3.95 -6.71
N CYS A 59 -0.81 2.98 -5.82
CA CYS A 59 -0.93 1.56 -6.13
C CYS A 59 -1.12 0.74 -4.85
N GLN A 60 -1.99 -0.26 -4.91
CA GLN A 60 -2.02 -1.28 -3.87
C GLN A 60 -0.72 -2.10 -3.88
N ILE A 61 -0.25 -2.49 -2.71
CA ILE A 61 0.88 -3.43 -2.56
C ILE A 61 0.37 -4.64 -1.79
N GLY A 62 0.29 -5.79 -2.47
CA GLY A 62 -0.26 -7.03 -1.95
C GLY A 62 0.77 -8.16 -1.85
N GLU A 63 0.28 -9.36 -1.55
CA GLU A 63 1.06 -10.58 -1.30
C GLU A 63 2.09 -10.43 -0.17
N ILE A 64 1.76 -9.63 0.85
CA ILE A 64 2.54 -9.52 2.08
C ILE A 64 1.94 -10.45 3.12
N PRO A 65 2.69 -11.46 3.62
CA PRO A 65 2.17 -12.28 4.69
C PRO A 65 1.85 -11.47 5.93
N ARG A 66 0.68 -11.66 6.54
CA ARG A 66 0.25 -10.94 7.75
C ARG A 66 -0.20 -11.89 8.86
N PRO A 67 0.71 -12.75 9.37
CA PRO A 67 0.39 -13.74 10.41
C PRO A 67 0.02 -13.11 11.77
N ASP A 68 0.22 -11.81 11.91
CA ASP A 68 -0.22 -10.95 13.01
C ASP A 68 -1.73 -10.70 13.02
N ILE A 69 -2.41 -10.84 11.88
CA ILE A 69 -3.87 -10.74 11.82
C ILE A 69 -4.46 -12.07 12.30
N THR A 70 -4.85 -12.13 13.58
CA THR A 70 -5.41 -13.33 14.20
C THR A 70 -6.92 -13.24 14.45
N ARG A 71 -7.55 -12.11 14.10
CA ARG A 71 -9.00 -11.90 14.27
C ARG A 71 -9.80 -12.72 13.25
N GLU A 72 -11.07 -12.94 13.55
CA GLU A 72 -12.01 -13.51 12.58
C GLU A 72 -12.34 -12.44 11.52
N ILE A 73 -12.40 -12.86 10.26
CA ILE A 73 -12.72 -12.01 9.12
C ILE A 73 -13.87 -12.66 8.36
N ARG A 74 -14.98 -11.94 8.16
CA ARG A 74 -16.20 -12.45 7.50
C ARG A 74 -16.77 -13.74 8.10
N GLY A 75 -16.69 -13.90 9.43
CA GLY A 75 -17.16 -15.13 10.08
C GLY A 75 -16.27 -16.37 9.82
N GLY A 76 -15.02 -16.15 9.37
CA GLY A 76 -14.04 -17.19 9.10
C GLY A 76 -12.64 -16.83 9.59
N GLU A 77 -11.75 -17.83 9.66
CA GLU A 77 -10.37 -17.60 10.09
C GLU A 77 -9.63 -16.68 9.10
N ALA A 78 -8.91 -15.68 9.61
CA ALA A 78 -8.10 -14.78 8.78
C ALA A 78 -7.13 -15.50 7.86
N ALA A 79 -6.67 -16.69 8.25
CA ALA A 79 -5.77 -17.55 7.49
C ALA A 79 -6.22 -17.82 6.04
N TYR A 80 -7.52 -17.75 5.74
CA TYR A 80 -8.04 -17.93 4.38
C TYR A 80 -7.96 -16.67 3.51
N GLN A 81 -7.77 -15.50 4.11
CA GLN A 81 -7.76 -14.20 3.41
C GLN A 81 -6.37 -13.55 3.41
N ILE A 82 -5.43 -14.05 4.22
CA ILE A 82 -4.05 -13.55 4.27
C ILE A 82 -3.10 -14.42 3.45
N PHE A 83 -2.11 -13.78 2.85
CA PHE A 83 -1.01 -14.49 2.22
C PHE A 83 -0.21 -15.29 3.28
N PRO A 84 0.11 -16.57 3.06
CA PRO A 84 0.77 -17.39 4.06
C PRO A 84 2.26 -17.02 4.21
N GLY A 85 2.77 -17.03 5.44
CA GLY A 85 4.20 -16.81 5.71
C GLY A 85 4.53 -16.70 7.19
N SER A 86 5.82 -16.82 7.53
CA SER A 86 6.27 -16.64 8.91
C SER A 86 6.33 -15.16 9.30
N PRO A 87 6.18 -14.82 10.60
CA PRO A 87 6.30 -13.44 11.07
C PRO A 87 7.65 -12.79 10.70
N GLN A 88 8.75 -13.54 10.76
CA GLN A 88 10.08 -13.04 10.41
C GLN A 88 10.19 -12.74 8.91
N TYR A 89 9.63 -13.60 8.06
CA TYR A 89 9.62 -13.38 6.62
C TYR A 89 8.77 -12.16 6.25
N SER A 90 7.58 -12.02 6.86
CA SER A 90 6.71 -10.85 6.70
C SER A 90 7.46 -9.54 7.01
N ILE A 91 8.03 -9.42 8.21
CA ILE A 91 8.76 -8.21 8.62
C ILE A 91 9.93 -7.94 7.67
N GLY A 92 10.68 -8.99 7.29
CA GLY A 92 11.79 -8.87 6.35
C GLY A 92 11.35 -8.35 4.97
N LEU A 93 10.22 -8.83 4.44
CA LEU A 93 9.67 -8.40 3.16
C LEU A 93 9.16 -6.95 3.24
N GLN A 94 8.39 -6.61 4.27
CA GLN A 94 7.87 -5.26 4.48
C GLN A 94 9.00 -4.22 4.56
N ARG A 95 10.05 -4.48 5.36
CA ARG A 95 11.20 -3.58 5.46
C ARG A 95 11.92 -3.39 4.12
N GLN A 96 11.98 -4.41 3.27
CA GLN A 96 12.57 -4.29 1.94
C GLN A 96 11.71 -3.44 1.00
N VAL A 97 10.38 -3.61 1.04
CA VAL A 97 9.43 -2.75 0.30
C VAL A 97 9.56 -1.30 0.79
N TYR A 98 9.53 -1.05 2.10
CA TYR A 98 9.74 0.28 2.66
C TYR A 98 11.08 0.88 2.27
N SER A 99 12.14 0.08 2.22
CA SER A 99 13.46 0.54 1.74
C SER A 99 13.45 0.96 0.27
N LYS A 100 12.58 0.38 -0.57
CA LYS A 100 12.40 0.82 -1.96
C LYS A 100 11.63 2.15 -1.99
N LEU A 101 10.51 2.23 -1.28
CA LEU A 101 9.69 3.45 -1.17
C LEU A 101 10.48 4.64 -0.61
N ALA A 102 11.33 4.42 0.40
CA ALA A 102 12.16 5.45 1.03
C ALA A 102 13.11 6.18 0.07
N LYS A 103 13.44 5.58 -1.09
CA LYS A 103 14.29 6.20 -2.11
C LYS A 103 13.56 7.28 -2.91
N LEU A 104 12.23 7.28 -2.90
CA LEU A 104 11.38 8.20 -3.65
C LEU A 104 11.25 9.54 -2.89
N THR A 105 12.37 10.22 -2.62
CA THR A 105 12.40 11.39 -1.72
C THR A 105 11.61 12.61 -2.19
N LYS A 106 11.16 12.62 -3.45
CA LYS A 106 10.30 13.67 -4.02
C LYS A 106 8.80 13.38 -3.88
N LEU A 107 8.44 12.24 -3.29
CA LEU A 107 7.05 11.83 -3.14
C LEU A 107 6.28 12.85 -2.31
N ARG A 108 5.19 13.38 -2.88
CA ARG A 108 4.20 14.23 -2.23
C ARG A 108 2.92 13.45 -1.90
N GLU A 109 2.62 12.39 -2.63
CA GLU A 109 1.43 11.57 -2.44
C GLU A 109 1.81 10.09 -2.48
N LEU A 110 1.50 9.37 -1.41
CA LEU A 110 1.63 7.91 -1.30
C LEU A 110 0.24 7.32 -1.05
N LYS A 111 -0.36 6.70 -2.07
CA LYS A 111 -1.68 6.08 -1.98
C LYS A 111 -1.54 4.58 -2.11
N LEU A 112 -1.68 3.88 -1.00
CA LEU A 112 -1.59 2.43 -0.90
C LEU A 112 -2.97 1.79 -0.78
N GLY A 113 -3.94 2.58 -0.29
CA GLY A 113 -5.34 2.20 -0.24
C GLY A 113 -6.02 2.24 -1.60
N PHE A 114 -7.31 1.96 -1.58
CA PHE A 114 -8.18 1.97 -2.75
C PHE A 114 -9.59 2.38 -2.35
N LEU A 115 -10.39 2.78 -3.34
CA LEU A 115 -11.78 3.15 -3.13
C LEU A 115 -12.66 1.93 -3.37
N VAL A 116 -13.58 1.69 -2.45
CA VAL A 116 -14.64 0.71 -2.61
C VAL A 116 -15.85 1.43 -3.21
N ASP A 117 -16.42 0.88 -4.28
CA ASP A 117 -17.62 1.43 -4.90
C ASP A 117 -18.85 1.11 -4.05
N THR A 118 -19.12 1.96 -3.06
CA THR A 118 -20.31 1.86 -2.21
C THR A 118 -21.61 2.21 -2.96
N THR A 119 -21.53 2.57 -4.25
CA THR A 119 -22.70 2.78 -5.10
C THR A 119 -23.15 1.52 -5.83
N ASP A 120 -22.35 0.45 -5.80
CA ASP A 120 -22.77 -0.86 -6.32
C ASP A 120 -24.04 -1.31 -5.57
N PRO A 121 -25.16 -1.60 -6.27
CA PRO A 121 -26.36 -2.11 -5.64
C PRO A 121 -26.18 -3.43 -4.88
N ALA A 122 -25.09 -4.16 -5.14
CA ALA A 122 -24.70 -5.36 -4.41
C ALA A 122 -23.94 -5.07 -3.10
N TYR A 123 -23.49 -3.83 -2.88
CA TYR A 123 -22.82 -3.42 -1.66
C TYR A 123 -23.84 -3.30 -0.51
N GLU A 124 -23.68 -4.13 0.52
CA GLU A 124 -24.46 -4.08 1.75
C GLU A 124 -23.68 -3.37 2.88
N PRO A 125 -24.35 -2.60 3.76
CA PRO A 125 -23.68 -2.07 4.95
C PRO A 125 -23.07 -3.20 5.80
N GLY A 126 -21.77 -3.12 6.09
CA GLY A 126 -20.99 -4.20 6.71
C GLY A 126 -20.04 -4.92 5.74
N ASP A 127 -20.17 -4.69 4.43
CA ASP A 127 -19.27 -5.24 3.42
C ASP A 127 -17.89 -4.55 3.42
N GLU A 128 -17.65 -3.53 4.24
CA GLU A 128 -16.32 -2.90 4.38
C GLU A 128 -15.24 -3.93 4.75
N GLU A 129 -15.59 -4.89 5.63
CA GLU A 129 -14.69 -5.99 6.01
C GLU A 129 -14.43 -6.97 4.86
N ILE A 130 -15.36 -7.03 3.90
CA ILE A 130 -15.19 -7.81 2.69
C ILE A 130 -14.11 -7.15 1.85
N TYR A 131 -14.28 -5.89 1.53
CA TYR A 131 -13.40 -5.18 0.62
C TYR A 131 -12.16 -4.58 1.32
N ARG A 132 -11.72 -5.16 2.44
CA ARG A 132 -10.51 -4.70 3.12
C ARG A 132 -9.28 -5.45 2.60
N GLN A 133 -8.19 -4.73 2.33
CA GLN A 133 -6.91 -5.33 1.95
C GLN A 133 -6.15 -5.86 3.18
N TYR A 134 -6.14 -7.19 3.36
CA TYR A 134 -5.48 -7.82 4.52
C TYR A 134 -4.00 -8.16 4.30
N ASP A 135 -3.58 -8.45 3.07
CA ASP A 135 -2.21 -8.85 2.72
C ASP A 135 -1.34 -7.65 2.33
N CYS A 136 -1.51 -6.54 3.06
CA CYS A 136 -0.88 -5.24 2.81
C CYS A 136 0.26 -4.92 3.80
N LEU A 137 0.91 -3.76 3.58
CA LEU A 137 1.90 -3.20 4.51
C LEU A 137 1.24 -2.84 5.85
N ALA A 138 1.86 -3.21 6.98
CA ALA A 138 1.28 -3.06 8.32
C ALA A 138 1.38 -1.64 8.92
N LEU A 139 2.10 -0.71 8.30
CA LEU A 139 2.27 0.70 8.74
C LEU A 139 2.67 0.87 10.23
N THR A 140 3.51 -0.03 10.77
CA THR A 140 4.06 0.06 12.13
C THR A 140 5.56 0.34 12.11
N LEU A 141 6.10 0.85 13.22
CA LEU A 141 7.55 1.00 13.36
C LEU A 141 8.27 -0.35 13.29
N LYS A 142 7.66 -1.39 13.85
CA LYS A 142 8.18 -2.77 13.79
C LYS A 142 8.28 -3.28 12.35
N SER A 143 7.31 -2.97 11.49
CA SER A 143 7.33 -3.40 10.09
C SER A 143 8.26 -2.56 9.21
N GLY A 144 8.74 -1.41 9.69
CA GLY A 144 9.72 -0.58 9.01
C GLY A 144 9.23 0.79 8.57
N LEU A 145 8.12 1.29 9.13
CA LEU A 145 7.65 2.67 8.90
C LEU A 145 8.77 3.71 9.10
N ASP A 146 9.65 3.48 10.08
CA ASP A 146 10.80 4.33 10.42
C ASP A 146 11.74 4.61 9.24
N LEU A 147 11.81 3.70 8.26
CA LEU A 147 12.61 3.84 7.06
C LEU A 147 12.09 4.96 6.14
N LEU A 148 10.82 5.33 6.25
CA LEU A 148 10.19 6.34 5.41
C LEU A 148 10.33 7.77 5.95
N LYS A 149 11.01 7.98 7.09
CA LYS A 149 11.20 9.32 7.69
C LYS A 149 11.86 10.35 6.77
N GLY A 150 12.56 9.89 5.73
CA GLY A 150 13.19 10.76 4.72
C GLY A 150 12.21 11.36 3.71
N LEU A 151 10.96 10.88 3.65
CA LEU A 151 9.93 11.35 2.73
C LEU A 151 9.27 12.66 3.22
N GLN A 152 10.08 13.69 3.47
CA GLN A 152 9.66 14.96 4.07
C GLN A 152 8.73 15.80 3.19
N ASN A 153 8.59 15.45 1.92
CA ASN A 153 7.72 16.15 0.96
C ASN A 153 6.29 15.61 0.95
N LEU A 154 6.00 14.54 1.70
CA LEU A 154 4.66 13.95 1.76
C LEU A 154 3.62 14.96 2.26
N ARG A 155 2.49 14.94 1.58
CA ARG A 155 1.30 15.78 1.83
C ARG A 155 0.04 14.94 1.95
N VAL A 156 -0.02 13.82 1.24
CA VAL A 156 -1.14 12.88 1.33
C VAL A 156 -0.58 11.47 1.49
N VAL A 157 -1.08 10.76 2.49
CA VAL A 157 -0.87 9.33 2.65
C VAL A 157 -2.25 8.69 2.70
N ASP A 158 -2.62 7.97 1.67
CA ASP A 158 -3.94 7.35 1.56
C ASP A 158 -3.82 5.85 1.84
N LEU A 159 -4.43 5.44 2.96
CA LEU A 159 -4.44 4.09 3.48
C LEU A 159 -5.87 3.51 3.54
N SER A 160 -6.80 4.12 2.79
CA SER A 160 -8.21 3.72 2.77
C SER A 160 -8.36 2.23 2.45
N ASN A 161 -9.24 1.56 3.20
CA ASN A 161 -9.57 0.14 3.02
C ASN A 161 -8.39 -0.84 3.16
N MET A 162 -7.34 -0.46 3.90
CA MET A 162 -6.23 -1.35 4.26
C MET A 162 -6.36 -1.84 5.71
N GLU A 163 -5.96 -3.09 6.00
CA GLU A 163 -5.76 -3.56 7.38
C GLU A 163 -4.41 -3.06 7.93
N ILE A 164 -4.43 -1.82 8.42
CA ILE A 164 -3.28 -1.10 8.99
C ILE A 164 -3.33 -1.05 10.51
N TYR A 165 -2.18 -0.85 11.16
CA TYR A 165 -2.08 -0.64 12.60
C TYR A 165 -1.42 0.70 12.91
N ILE A 166 -2.14 1.80 12.69
CA ILE A 166 -1.66 3.16 12.99
C ILE A 166 -2.28 3.75 14.25
N ASP A 167 -3.14 2.99 14.94
CA ASP A 167 -3.89 3.44 16.12
C ASP A 167 -3.04 3.52 17.40
N GLY A 168 -1.75 3.13 17.34
CA GLY A 168 -0.83 3.21 18.46
C GLY A 168 -0.31 4.63 18.70
N ASP A 169 -0.19 5.03 19.97
CA ASP A 169 0.40 6.31 20.38
C ASP A 169 1.82 6.51 19.79
N GLU A 170 2.57 5.42 19.61
CA GLU A 170 3.93 5.43 19.06
C GLU A 170 3.94 5.82 17.58
N GLU A 171 3.13 5.15 16.75
CA GLU A 171 2.97 5.45 15.33
C GLU A 171 2.40 6.86 15.10
N GLN A 172 1.38 7.27 15.86
CA GLN A 172 0.81 8.62 15.75
C GLN A 172 1.84 9.70 16.07
N SER A 173 2.62 9.52 17.14
CA SER A 173 3.71 10.42 17.50
C SER A 173 4.77 10.48 16.39
N TRP A 174 5.10 9.33 15.80
CA TRP A 174 6.04 9.24 14.69
C TRP A 174 5.56 10.01 13.45
N PHE A 175 4.28 9.89 13.07
CA PHE A 175 3.72 10.64 11.95
C PHE A 175 3.76 12.15 12.22
N ALA A 176 3.38 12.59 13.41
CA ALA A 176 3.41 13.99 13.80
C ALA A 176 4.83 14.58 13.78
N GLU A 177 5.84 13.80 14.19
CA GLU A 177 7.24 14.23 14.19
C GLU A 177 7.83 14.30 12.77
N HIS A 178 7.62 13.26 11.96
CA HIS A 178 8.36 13.10 10.70
C HIS A 178 7.60 13.57 9.47
N TRP A 179 6.26 13.52 9.49
CA TRP A 179 5.39 13.98 8.40
C TRP A 179 4.38 15.03 8.88
N PRO A 180 4.81 16.14 9.50
CA PRO A 180 3.91 17.13 10.10
C PRO A 180 2.98 17.85 9.11
N ASN A 181 3.26 17.73 7.80
CA ASN A 181 2.47 18.36 6.74
C ASN A 181 1.63 17.35 5.94
N ALA A 182 1.68 16.07 6.30
CA ALA A 182 0.91 15.04 5.62
C ALA A 182 -0.49 14.91 6.24
N THR A 183 -1.50 14.86 5.39
CA THR A 183 -2.82 14.37 5.74
C THR A 183 -2.84 12.87 5.54
N ILE A 184 -3.13 12.12 6.60
CA ILE A 184 -3.38 10.68 6.52
C ILE A 184 -4.87 10.51 6.22
N LEU A 185 -5.19 9.80 5.14
CA LEU A 185 -6.56 9.44 4.79
C LEU A 185 -6.76 7.98 5.17
N GLU A 186 -7.75 7.78 6.02
CA GLU A 186 -8.20 6.49 6.53
C GLU A 186 -9.71 6.41 6.27
N SER A 187 -10.23 5.20 6.06
CA SER A 187 -11.67 5.01 6.02
C SER A 187 -12.22 5.23 7.43
N ASP A 188 -13.17 6.15 7.60
CA ASP A 188 -13.88 6.34 8.88
C ASP A 188 -14.56 5.02 9.27
N TRP A 189 -14.17 4.45 10.42
CA TRP A 189 -14.71 3.20 10.99
C TRP A 189 -15.95 3.44 11.87
#